data_AF-A0A6N7D316-F1
#
_entry.id   AF-A0A6N7D316-F1
#
_cell.length_a   1.000
_cell.length_b   1.000
_cell.length_c   1.000
_cell.angle_alpha   90.00
_cell.angle_beta   90.00
_cell.angle_gamma   90.00
#
_symmetry.space_group_name_H-M   'P 1'
#
loop_
_entity.id
_entity.type
_entity.pdbx_description
1 polymer ?
#
loop_
_entity_poly.entity_id
_entity_poly.type
_entity_poly.pdbx_seq_one_letter_code
_entity_poly.pdbx_strand_id
1 'polypeptide(L)'
;MAAPPYSLTLHTWCFPVAGCVGYRGYFDEADARAEAARLARSDGLETAVYGVPAYSTLGWMNWAGGDPLLNTFIGYPEGDFVRLMFHELAHQVVYAEGDTEFNESFATAVERLGSALWLAEQATPQVREAFARSQQRRAVFRALVRATRLALEAVYADAPADATPELRQAKEAVYARFRARYAELRAQWAADMPPAALAAYDEWIAGANNASFGAQAAYDVLVPAFEALFDQ
;
A
#
# COMPACT_ATOMS: atom_id res chain seq x y z
N MET A 1 -7.69 -6.89 -4.29
CA MET A 1 -8.65 -6.06 -3.51
C MET A 1 -9.85 -5.74 -4.37
N ALA A 2 -11.00 -5.42 -3.76
CA ALA A 2 -12.21 -5.00 -4.49
C ALA A 2 -13.03 -3.97 -3.69
N ALA A 3 -13.75 -3.09 -4.36
CA ALA A 3 -14.65 -2.12 -3.75
C ALA A 3 -15.83 -1.78 -4.68
N PRO A 4 -16.99 -1.37 -4.15
CA PRO A 4 -18.08 -0.87 -4.97
C PRO A 4 -17.68 0.37 -5.80
N PRO A 5 -18.32 0.62 -6.95
CA PRO A 5 -17.96 1.71 -7.87
C PRO A 5 -18.15 3.12 -7.29
N TYR A 6 -18.86 3.28 -6.17
CA TYR A 6 -19.05 4.57 -5.50
C TYR A 6 -18.86 4.46 -3.98
N SER A 7 -17.93 3.60 -3.55
CA SER A 7 -17.53 3.47 -2.15
C SER A 7 -16.04 3.15 -2.06
N LEU A 8 -15.41 3.63 -0.99
CA LEU A 8 -14.03 3.27 -0.62
C LEU A 8 -13.99 2.17 0.44
N THR A 9 -15.15 1.62 0.81
CA THR A 9 -15.25 0.46 1.70
C THR A 9 -14.88 -0.79 0.92
N LEU A 10 -13.83 -1.48 1.37
CA LEU A 10 -13.35 -2.68 0.70
C LEU A 10 -14.32 -3.85 0.90
N HIS A 11 -14.46 -4.65 -0.15
CA HIS A 11 -14.98 -6.01 -0.03
C HIS A 11 -14.04 -6.84 0.86
N THR A 12 -14.63 -7.60 1.79
CA THR A 12 -13.90 -8.39 2.78
C THR A 12 -14.01 -9.89 2.51
N TRP A 13 -12.90 -10.60 2.63
CA TRP A 13 -12.87 -12.06 2.68
C TRP A 13 -12.66 -12.51 4.13
N CYS A 14 -13.51 -13.42 4.62
CA CYS A 14 -13.44 -13.91 5.99
C CYS A 14 -12.90 -15.34 6.03
N PHE A 15 -11.94 -15.56 6.91
CA PHE A 15 -11.26 -16.84 7.14
C PHE A 15 -11.45 -17.28 8.60
N PRO A 16 -11.53 -18.59 8.89
CA PRO A 16 -11.79 -19.08 10.24
C PRO A 16 -10.75 -18.67 11.30
N VAL A 17 -9.50 -18.43 10.89
CA VAL A 17 -8.37 -18.15 11.81
C VAL A 17 -7.79 -16.74 11.63
N ALA A 18 -7.94 -16.12 10.45
CA ALA A 18 -7.36 -14.81 10.16
C ALA A 18 -8.39 -13.67 10.24
N GLY A 19 -9.64 -13.98 10.58
CA GLY A 19 -10.72 -13.01 10.56
C GLY A 19 -11.06 -12.52 9.14
N CYS A 20 -11.61 -11.31 9.04
CA CYS A 20 -12.00 -10.70 7.77
C CYS A 20 -10.95 -9.68 7.32
N VAL A 21 -10.49 -9.80 6.08
CA VAL A 21 -9.46 -8.93 5.49
C VAL A 21 -9.98 -8.26 4.23
N GLY A 22 -9.62 -6.99 4.01
CA GLY A 22 -9.99 -6.18 2.83
C GLY A 22 -9.23 -6.54 1.54
N TYR A 23 -8.38 -7.55 1.60
CA TYR A 23 -7.62 -8.07 0.47
C TYR A 23 -7.52 -9.59 0.57
N ARG A 24 -7.20 -10.23 -0.55
CA ARG A 24 -6.93 -11.66 -0.61
C ARG A 24 -5.67 -11.91 -1.42
N GLY A 25 -4.74 -12.64 -0.83
CA GLY A 25 -3.50 -13.07 -1.48
C GLY A 25 -3.72 -14.35 -2.30
N TYR A 26 -2.92 -14.47 -3.36
CA TYR A 26 -2.87 -15.64 -4.24
C TYR A 26 -1.40 -15.93 -4.57
N PHE A 27 -1.05 -17.21 -4.69
CA PHE A 27 0.29 -17.62 -5.12
C PHE A 27 0.45 -17.61 -6.64
N ASP A 28 -0.64 -17.77 -7.39
CA ASP A 28 -0.68 -17.68 -8.85
C ASP A 28 -1.41 -16.41 -9.29
N GLU A 29 -0.78 -15.63 -10.17
CA GLU A 29 -1.36 -14.41 -10.74
C GLU A 29 -2.64 -14.68 -11.54
N ALA A 30 -2.70 -15.82 -12.25
CA ALA A 30 -3.87 -16.20 -13.03
C ALA A 30 -5.09 -16.41 -12.12
N ASP A 31 -4.91 -17.00 -10.95
CA ASP A 31 -5.97 -17.18 -9.96
C ASP A 31 -6.45 -15.85 -9.40
N ALA A 32 -5.52 -14.93 -9.09
CA ALA A 32 -5.86 -13.58 -8.64
C ALA A 32 -6.69 -12.82 -9.68
N ARG A 33 -6.29 -12.90 -10.96
CA ARG A 33 -7.00 -12.27 -12.09
C ARG A 33 -8.35 -12.93 -12.34
N ALA A 34 -8.45 -14.24 -12.21
CA ALA A 34 -9.70 -14.97 -12.35
C ALA A 34 -10.72 -14.53 -11.30
N GLU A 35 -10.32 -14.43 -10.02
CA GLU A 35 -11.21 -13.92 -8.97
C GLU A 35 -11.59 -12.45 -9.20
N ALA A 36 -10.61 -11.60 -9.54
CA ALA A 36 -10.88 -10.19 -9.81
C ALA A 36 -11.90 -10.02 -10.95
N ALA A 37 -11.79 -10.83 -12.01
CA ALA A 37 -12.75 -10.83 -13.10
C ALA A 37 -14.12 -11.41 -12.70
N ARG A 38 -14.16 -12.40 -11.81
CA ARG A 38 -15.40 -12.93 -11.25
C ARG A 38 -16.16 -11.84 -10.49
N LEU A 39 -15.50 -11.20 -9.52
CA LEU A 39 -16.08 -10.13 -8.69
C LEU A 39 -16.57 -8.95 -9.55
N ALA A 40 -15.80 -8.55 -10.56
CA ALA A 40 -16.22 -7.50 -11.48
C ALA A 40 -17.48 -7.88 -12.28
N ARG A 41 -17.59 -9.13 -12.73
CA ARG A 41 -18.74 -9.60 -13.53
C ARG A 41 -19.98 -9.90 -12.71
N SER A 42 -19.84 -10.54 -11.55
CA SER A 42 -20.98 -10.99 -10.75
C SER A 42 -21.51 -9.88 -9.84
N ASP A 43 -20.60 -9.11 -9.25
CA ASP A 43 -20.92 -8.21 -8.16
C ASP A 43 -20.75 -6.73 -8.56
N GLY A 44 -20.28 -6.47 -9.79
CA GLY A 44 -20.09 -5.12 -10.32
C GLY A 44 -19.00 -4.32 -9.61
N LEU A 45 -18.08 -5.00 -8.91
CA LEU A 45 -17.04 -4.36 -8.11
C LEU A 45 -15.89 -3.86 -8.97
N GLU A 46 -15.28 -2.75 -8.57
CA GLU A 46 -13.98 -2.33 -9.05
C GLU A 46 -12.91 -3.19 -8.36
N THR A 47 -12.03 -3.80 -9.14
CA THR A 47 -11.01 -4.71 -8.63
C THR A 47 -9.61 -4.22 -8.94
N ALA A 48 -8.69 -4.46 -8.01
CA ALA A 48 -7.27 -4.16 -8.17
C ALA A 48 -6.45 -5.41 -7.85
N VAL A 49 -5.58 -5.78 -8.80
CA VAL A 49 -4.61 -6.88 -8.70
C VAL A 49 -3.23 -6.27 -8.84
N TYR A 50 -2.36 -6.51 -7.86
CA TYR A 50 -0.97 -6.06 -7.88
C TYR A 50 -0.10 -7.10 -7.17
N GLY A 51 1.18 -7.15 -7.53
CA GLY A 51 2.15 -7.99 -6.86
C GLY A 51 2.50 -7.43 -5.48
N VAL A 52 2.48 -8.27 -4.46
CA VAL A 52 2.97 -7.92 -3.12
C VAL A 52 4.47 -8.22 -3.07
N PRO A 53 5.33 -7.23 -2.75
CA PRO A 53 6.78 -7.41 -2.88
C PRO A 53 7.37 -8.33 -1.80
N ALA A 54 6.77 -8.38 -0.62
CA ALA A 54 7.15 -9.26 0.48
C ALA A 54 5.88 -9.80 1.17
N TYR A 55 6.03 -10.89 1.92
CA TYR A 55 4.97 -11.40 2.79
C TYR A 55 5.60 -12.01 4.03
N SER A 56 4.86 -11.96 5.14
CA SER A 56 5.24 -12.63 6.38
C SER A 56 4.37 -13.85 6.66
N THR A 57 5.00 -14.92 7.15
CA THR A 57 4.37 -16.11 7.72
C THR A 57 4.07 -15.93 9.21
N LEU A 58 4.29 -14.73 9.76
CA LEU A 58 4.12 -14.40 11.18
C LEU A 58 4.96 -15.31 12.09
N GLY A 59 6.09 -15.79 11.59
CA GLY A 59 6.98 -16.71 12.29
C GLY A 59 6.51 -18.17 12.35
N TRP A 60 5.35 -18.52 11.78
CA TRP A 60 4.83 -19.90 11.79
C TRP A 60 5.71 -20.88 11.02
N MET A 61 6.50 -20.37 10.06
CA MET A 61 7.45 -21.17 9.28
C MET A 61 8.90 -21.02 9.73
N ASN A 62 9.18 -20.44 10.91
CA ASN A 62 10.56 -20.28 11.40
C ASN A 62 11.33 -21.60 11.48
N TRP A 63 10.65 -22.69 11.82
CA TRP A 63 11.23 -24.05 11.84
C TRP A 63 11.58 -24.58 10.44
N ALA A 64 11.07 -23.97 9.37
CA ALA A 64 11.26 -24.32 7.96
C ALA A 64 11.99 -23.21 7.17
N GLY A 65 12.72 -22.32 7.86
CA GLY A 65 13.53 -21.26 7.24
C GLY A 65 12.93 -19.85 7.32
N GLY A 66 11.73 -19.69 7.88
CA GLY A 66 11.09 -18.40 8.10
C GLY A 66 10.60 -17.72 6.81
N ASP A 67 10.43 -16.41 6.87
CA ASP A 67 9.99 -15.61 5.73
C ASP A 67 11.12 -15.50 4.69
N PRO A 68 10.87 -15.87 3.42
CA PRO A 68 11.92 -15.91 2.42
C PRO A 68 12.38 -14.51 2.00
N LEU A 69 13.69 -14.34 1.75
CA LEU A 69 14.22 -13.21 1.02
C LEU A 69 13.91 -13.36 -0.48
N LEU A 70 12.86 -12.69 -0.94
CA LEU A 70 12.34 -12.83 -2.30
C LEU A 70 13.09 -11.93 -3.29
N ASN A 71 13.29 -12.44 -4.51
CA ASN A 71 13.89 -11.68 -5.62
C ASN A 71 13.13 -10.38 -5.95
N THR A 72 11.87 -10.27 -5.51
CA THR A 72 10.98 -9.11 -5.66
C THR A 72 11.39 -7.89 -4.84
N PHE A 73 12.18 -8.05 -3.76
CA PHE A 73 12.61 -6.93 -2.92
C PHE A 73 14.10 -6.91 -2.56
N ILE A 74 14.84 -8.02 -2.72
CA ILE A 74 16.31 -8.02 -2.48
C ILE A 74 17.08 -7.08 -3.42
N GLY A 75 16.50 -6.73 -4.57
CA GLY A 75 17.09 -5.80 -5.53
C GLY A 75 16.81 -4.33 -5.22
N TYR A 76 16.11 -4.02 -4.12
CA TYR A 76 15.78 -2.64 -3.76
C TYR A 76 17.04 -1.86 -3.35
N PRO A 77 17.03 -0.52 -3.49
CA PRO A 77 18.07 0.31 -2.90
C PRO A 77 18.24 -0.04 -1.42
N GLU A 78 19.48 -0.13 -0.94
CA GLU A 78 19.83 -0.74 0.35
C GLU A 78 18.98 -0.22 1.53
N GLY A 79 18.80 1.10 1.64
CA GLY A 79 17.95 1.67 2.69
C GLY A 79 16.47 1.27 2.57
N ASP A 80 15.95 1.12 1.36
CA ASP A 80 14.57 0.66 1.11
C ASP A 80 14.39 -0.83 1.40
N PHE A 81 15.44 -1.63 1.14
CA PHE A 81 15.52 -3.03 1.50
C PHE A 81 15.52 -3.22 3.02
N VAL A 82 16.42 -2.53 3.75
CA VAL A 82 16.50 -2.61 5.21
C VAL A 82 15.19 -2.16 5.86
N ARG A 83 14.60 -1.09 5.35
CA ARG A 83 13.29 -0.59 5.78
C ARG A 83 12.23 -1.68 5.71
N LEU A 84 12.07 -2.30 4.54
CA LEU A 84 11.08 -3.37 4.36
C LEU A 84 11.39 -4.59 5.24
N MET A 85 12.66 -4.94 5.41
CA MET A 85 13.06 -6.04 6.28
C MET A 85 12.60 -5.82 7.74
N PHE A 86 12.74 -4.61 8.28
CA PHE A 86 12.24 -4.31 9.63
C PHE A 86 10.71 -4.39 9.72
N HIS A 87 9.98 -3.94 8.69
CA HIS A 87 8.52 -4.05 8.64
C HIS A 87 8.05 -5.50 8.72
N GLU A 88 8.57 -6.36 7.85
CA GLU A 88 8.15 -7.77 7.80
C GLU A 88 8.56 -8.54 9.07
N LEU A 89 9.74 -8.24 9.63
CA LEU A 89 10.16 -8.84 10.91
C LEU A 89 9.28 -8.38 12.09
N ALA A 90 8.75 -7.16 12.06
CA ALA A 90 7.87 -6.67 13.11
C ALA A 90 6.58 -7.50 13.21
N HIS A 91 6.01 -7.92 12.07
CA HIS A 91 4.85 -8.81 12.04
C HIS A 91 5.09 -10.17 12.70
N GLN A 92 6.34 -10.64 12.78
CA GLN A 92 6.68 -11.88 13.50
C GLN A 92 6.69 -11.68 15.02
N VAL A 93 6.89 -10.45 15.50
CA VAL A 93 6.97 -10.14 16.94
C VAL A 93 5.59 -9.83 17.51
N VAL A 94 4.79 -9.04 16.80
CA VAL A 94 3.44 -8.67 17.24
C VAL A 94 2.47 -8.75 16.06
N TYR A 95 1.37 -9.46 16.29
CA TYR A 95 0.23 -9.53 15.38
C TYR A 95 -1.08 -9.64 16.19
N ALA A 96 -1.99 -8.71 15.97
CA ALA A 96 -3.35 -8.70 16.52
C ALA A 96 -4.32 -9.27 15.48
N GLU A 97 -5.00 -10.37 15.81
CA GLU A 97 -5.95 -11.03 14.91
C GLU A 97 -7.10 -10.08 14.51
N GLY A 98 -7.34 -9.94 13.20
CA GLY A 98 -8.42 -9.11 12.66
C GLY A 98 -8.20 -7.60 12.72
N ASP A 99 -7.04 -7.12 13.19
CA ASP A 99 -6.75 -5.69 13.34
C ASP A 99 -5.65 -5.22 12.38
N THR A 100 -6.01 -5.06 11.10
CA THR A 100 -5.09 -4.59 10.05
C THR A 100 -4.50 -3.20 10.37
N GLU A 101 -5.28 -2.30 10.97
CA GLU A 101 -4.79 -0.95 11.31
C GLU A 101 -3.69 -1.02 12.37
N PHE A 102 -3.91 -1.79 13.43
CA PHE A 102 -2.90 -2.04 14.45
C PHE A 102 -1.64 -2.69 13.86
N ASN A 103 -1.81 -3.79 13.11
CA ASN A 103 -0.70 -4.58 12.59
C ASN A 103 0.21 -3.76 11.66
N GLU A 104 -0.38 -3.06 10.70
CA GLU A 104 0.38 -2.26 9.74
C GLU A 104 1.00 -1.03 10.39
N SER A 105 0.29 -0.38 11.33
CA SER A 105 0.84 0.78 12.06
C SER A 105 2.00 0.39 12.97
N PHE A 106 1.91 -0.77 13.66
CA PHE A 106 3.00 -1.27 14.50
C PHE A 106 4.24 -1.58 13.67
N ALA A 107 4.07 -2.35 12.59
CA ALA A 107 5.17 -2.70 11.69
C ALA A 107 5.82 -1.46 11.06
N THR A 108 5.02 -0.46 10.66
CA THR A 108 5.51 0.81 10.14
C THR A 108 6.29 1.61 11.19
N ALA A 109 5.89 1.60 12.46
CA ALA A 109 6.62 2.27 13.53
C ALA A 109 7.99 1.62 13.78
N VAL A 110 8.02 0.28 13.90
CA VAL A 110 9.27 -0.49 14.05
C VAL A 110 10.18 -0.28 12.84
N GLU A 111 9.63 -0.31 11.63
CA GLU A 111 10.33 0.02 10.39
C GLU A 111 11.03 1.37 10.49
N ARG A 112 10.32 2.44 10.87
CA ARG A 112 10.87 3.80 10.90
C ARG A 112 11.98 3.94 11.92
N LEU A 113 11.77 3.43 13.13
CA LEU A 113 12.74 3.46 14.23
C LEU A 113 13.99 2.64 13.88
N GLY A 114 13.80 1.39 13.43
CA GLY A 114 14.90 0.50 13.06
C GLY A 114 15.70 1.01 11.88
N SER A 115 15.03 1.52 10.84
CA SER A 115 15.71 2.12 9.68
C SER A 115 16.52 3.35 10.08
N ALA A 116 15.99 4.22 10.94
CA ALA A 116 16.69 5.42 11.37
C ALA A 116 17.97 5.07 12.14
N LEU A 117 17.92 4.11 13.06
CA LEU A 117 19.09 3.61 13.79
C LEU A 117 20.12 2.99 12.85
N TRP A 118 19.68 2.09 11.97
CA TRP A 118 20.58 1.45 11.01
C TRP A 118 21.24 2.45 10.05
N LEU A 119 20.49 3.44 9.57
CA LEU A 119 21.02 4.51 8.72
C LEU A 119 22.06 5.38 9.44
N ALA A 120 21.89 5.60 10.74
CA ALA A 120 22.83 6.37 11.55
C ALA A 120 24.14 5.61 11.80
N GLU A 121 24.06 4.31 12.07
CA GLU A 121 25.21 3.52 12.53
C GLU A 121 25.93 2.76 11.41
N GLN A 122 25.20 2.25 10.43
CA GLN A 122 25.71 1.25 9.47
C GLN A 122 25.78 1.78 8.04
N ALA A 123 24.88 2.69 7.65
CA ALA A 123 24.80 3.13 6.27
C ALA A 123 25.96 4.04 5.85
N THR A 124 26.33 3.95 4.58
CA THR A 124 27.22 4.94 3.95
C THR A 124 26.48 6.27 3.74
N PRO A 125 27.19 7.41 3.60
CA PRO A 125 26.57 8.68 3.24
C PRO A 125 25.71 8.61 1.97
N GLN A 126 26.14 7.83 0.99
CA GLN A 126 25.44 7.64 -0.29
C GLN A 126 24.10 6.91 -0.09
N VAL A 127 24.07 5.88 0.76
CA VAL A 127 22.85 5.16 1.12
C VAL A 127 21.87 6.07 1.86
N ARG A 128 22.35 6.88 2.81
CA ARG A 128 21.52 7.87 3.51
C ARG A 128 20.87 8.87 2.55
N GLU A 129 21.64 9.41 1.62
CA GLU A 129 21.13 10.37 0.63
C GLU A 129 20.11 9.72 -0.33
N ALA A 130 20.40 8.52 -0.84
CA ALA A 130 19.49 7.77 -1.69
C ALA A 130 18.17 7.45 -0.97
N PHE A 131 18.26 7.02 0.30
CA PHE A 131 17.09 6.74 1.13
C PHE A 131 16.27 8.01 1.40
N ALA A 132 16.90 9.13 1.74
CA ALA A 132 16.22 10.41 1.96
C ALA A 132 15.42 10.85 0.72
N ARG A 133 16.01 10.74 -0.49
CA ARG A 133 15.29 10.99 -1.75
C ARG A 133 14.12 10.03 -1.95
N SER A 134 14.30 8.75 -1.62
CA SER A 134 13.25 7.74 -1.72
C SER A 134 12.08 8.02 -0.76
N GLN A 135 12.38 8.40 0.48
CA GLN A 135 11.41 8.81 1.49
C GLN A 135 10.62 10.06 1.06
N GLN A 136 11.30 11.07 0.50
CA GLN A 136 10.64 12.27 -0.01
C GLN A 136 9.62 11.93 -1.11
N ARG A 137 10.01 11.09 -2.08
CA ARG A 137 9.09 10.64 -3.15
C ARG A 137 7.90 9.87 -2.59
N ARG A 138 8.13 8.92 -1.68
CA ARG A 138 7.06 8.17 -1.00
C ARG A 138 6.10 9.10 -0.25
N ALA A 139 6.62 10.08 0.48
CA ALA A 139 5.80 11.04 1.22
C ALA A 139 4.90 11.87 0.29
N VAL A 140 5.48 12.40 -0.80
CA VAL A 140 4.73 13.18 -1.80
C VAL A 140 3.67 12.31 -2.51
N PHE A 141 4.01 11.06 -2.85
CA PHE A 141 3.07 10.13 -3.46
C PHE A 141 1.92 9.77 -2.51
N ARG A 142 2.23 9.41 -1.24
CA ARG A 142 1.20 9.15 -0.21
C ARG A 142 0.28 10.36 -0.03
N ALA A 143 0.83 11.57 -0.02
CA ALA A 143 0.02 12.79 0.07
C ALA A 143 -0.93 12.95 -1.13
N LEU A 144 -0.47 12.66 -2.36
CA LEU A 144 -1.32 12.64 -3.55
C LEU A 144 -2.46 11.62 -3.43
N VAL A 145 -2.15 10.39 -3.01
CA VAL A 145 -3.14 9.33 -2.87
C VAL A 145 -4.16 9.67 -1.77
N ARG A 146 -3.70 10.16 -0.61
CA ARG A 146 -4.56 10.60 0.49
C ARG A 146 -5.49 11.73 0.08
N ALA A 147 -4.97 12.75 -0.61
CA ALA A 147 -5.78 13.87 -1.08
C ALA A 147 -6.84 13.43 -2.09
N THR A 148 -6.52 12.46 -2.94
CA THR A 148 -7.46 11.87 -3.91
C THR A 148 -8.53 11.06 -3.18
N ARG A 149 -8.15 10.25 -2.20
CA ARG A 149 -9.09 9.50 -1.37
C ARG A 149 -10.10 10.44 -0.69
N LEU A 150 -9.64 11.49 -0.02
CA LEU A 150 -10.51 12.48 0.64
C LEU A 150 -11.49 13.15 -0.36
N ALA A 151 -11.03 13.43 -1.58
CA ALA A 151 -11.89 13.97 -2.61
C ALA A 151 -12.96 12.95 -3.07
N LEU A 152 -12.62 11.67 -3.17
CA LEU A 152 -13.59 10.61 -3.46
C LEU A 152 -14.59 10.42 -2.32
N GLU A 153 -14.14 10.45 -1.05
CA GLU A 153 -15.03 10.38 0.12
C GLU A 153 -16.06 11.52 0.09
N ALA A 154 -15.63 12.74 -0.24
CA ALA A 154 -16.54 13.87 -0.40
C ALA A 154 -17.54 13.70 -1.55
N VAL A 155 -17.11 13.08 -2.67
CA VAL A 155 -18.01 12.75 -3.80
C VAL A 155 -19.03 11.67 -3.40
N TYR A 156 -18.67 10.76 -2.49
CA TYR A 156 -19.52 9.63 -2.09
C TYR A 156 -20.39 9.88 -0.86
N ALA A 157 -20.13 10.94 -0.08
CA ALA A 157 -20.77 11.19 1.22
C ALA A 157 -22.31 11.19 1.16
N ASP A 158 -22.88 11.79 0.11
CA ASP A 158 -24.33 11.88 -0.12
C ASP A 158 -24.76 11.15 -1.40
N ALA A 159 -23.93 10.23 -1.89
CA ALA A 159 -24.21 9.52 -3.13
C ALA A 159 -25.46 8.63 -2.95
N PRO A 160 -26.45 8.71 -3.86
CA PRO A 160 -27.52 7.73 -3.90
C PRO A 160 -26.94 6.34 -4.15
N ALA A 161 -27.69 5.30 -3.75
CA ALA A 161 -27.28 3.90 -3.97
C ALA A 161 -27.04 3.57 -5.45
N ASP A 162 -27.67 4.33 -6.36
CA ASP A 162 -27.56 4.17 -7.81
C ASP A 162 -26.58 5.16 -8.45
N ALA A 163 -25.94 4.70 -9.52
CA ALA A 163 -24.99 5.47 -10.32
C ALA A 163 -25.66 6.58 -11.14
N THR A 164 -25.79 7.80 -10.59
CA THR A 164 -26.24 8.95 -11.39
C THR A 164 -25.15 9.40 -12.37
N PRO A 165 -25.51 9.97 -13.54
CA PRO A 165 -24.55 10.57 -14.46
C PRO A 165 -23.65 11.62 -13.79
N GLU A 166 -24.20 12.40 -12.85
CA GLU A 166 -23.48 13.44 -12.12
C GLU A 166 -22.44 12.84 -11.17
N LEU A 167 -22.79 11.77 -10.44
CA LEU A 167 -21.88 11.07 -9.55
C LEU A 167 -20.71 10.44 -10.32
N ARG A 168 -21.01 9.82 -11.47
CA ARG A 168 -19.99 9.29 -12.38
C ARG A 168 -19.06 10.40 -12.88
N GLN A 169 -19.62 11.53 -13.32
CA GLN A 169 -18.82 12.66 -13.80
C GLN A 169 -17.93 13.25 -12.70
N ALA A 170 -18.44 13.41 -11.48
CA ALA A 170 -17.67 13.90 -10.34
C ALA A 170 -16.51 12.97 -9.99
N LYS A 171 -16.76 11.65 -9.95
CA LYS A 171 -15.71 10.63 -9.77
C LYS A 171 -14.62 10.73 -10.83
N GLU A 172 -15.01 10.77 -12.11
CA GLU A 172 -14.06 10.86 -13.23
C GLU A 172 -13.24 12.16 -13.18
N ALA A 173 -13.82 13.27 -12.74
CA ALA A 173 -13.09 14.52 -12.54
C ALA A 173 -12.01 14.39 -11.44
N VAL A 174 -12.29 13.68 -10.35
CA VAL A 174 -11.29 13.39 -9.31
C VAL A 174 -10.15 12.54 -9.87
N TYR A 175 -10.47 11.49 -10.64
CA TYR A 175 -9.46 10.64 -11.29
C TYR A 175 -8.61 11.40 -12.32
N ALA A 176 -9.22 12.26 -13.12
CA ALA A 176 -8.50 13.09 -14.08
C ALA A 176 -7.53 14.04 -13.37
N ARG A 177 -7.97 14.70 -12.29
CA ARG A 177 -7.10 15.56 -11.46
C ARG A 177 -5.96 14.78 -10.84
N PHE A 178 -6.23 13.59 -10.31
CA PHE A 178 -5.22 12.70 -9.73
C PHE A 178 -4.13 12.33 -10.76
N ARG A 179 -4.52 11.89 -11.96
CA ARG A 179 -3.59 11.56 -13.05
C ARG A 179 -2.79 12.78 -13.51
N ALA A 180 -3.42 13.96 -13.59
CA ALA A 180 -2.73 15.20 -13.95
C ALA A 180 -1.66 15.60 -12.91
N ARG A 181 -1.99 15.51 -11.61
CA ARG A 181 -1.02 15.76 -10.53
C ARG A 181 0.12 14.76 -10.52
N TYR A 182 -0.17 13.49 -10.78
CA TYR A 182 0.89 12.50 -10.95
C TYR A 182 1.79 12.85 -12.14
N ALA A 183 1.25 13.28 -13.29
CA ALA A 183 2.06 13.65 -14.45
C ALA A 183 3.06 14.78 -14.13
N GLU A 184 2.67 15.75 -13.31
CA GLU A 184 3.58 16.81 -12.80
C GLU A 184 4.72 16.22 -11.96
N LEU A 185 4.40 15.31 -11.03
CA LEU A 185 5.40 14.63 -10.19
C LEU A 185 6.33 13.75 -11.01
N ARG A 186 5.76 12.96 -11.92
CA ARG A 186 6.47 12.06 -12.83
C ARG A 186 7.50 12.82 -13.66
N ALA A 187 7.15 14.00 -14.17
CA ALA A 187 8.07 14.84 -14.93
C ALA A 187 9.28 15.31 -14.08
N GLN A 188 9.07 15.61 -12.80
CA GLN A 188 10.15 15.95 -11.87
C GLN A 188 11.03 14.73 -11.57
N TRP A 189 10.42 13.56 -11.39
CA TRP A 189 11.13 12.35 -11.01
C TRP A 189 11.90 11.68 -12.15
N ALA A 190 11.50 11.92 -13.41
CA ALA A 190 12.11 11.29 -14.58
C ALA A 190 13.62 11.57 -14.73
N ALA A 191 14.13 12.65 -14.14
CA ALA A 191 15.56 12.97 -14.15
C ALA A 191 16.39 12.09 -13.19
N ASP A 192 15.79 11.68 -12.06
CA ASP A 192 16.52 11.10 -10.92
C ASP A 192 16.11 9.65 -10.60
N MET A 193 15.11 9.11 -11.31
CA MET A 193 14.61 7.75 -11.08
C MET A 193 15.02 6.78 -12.19
N PRO A 194 15.43 5.55 -11.83
CA PRO A 194 15.55 4.47 -12.80
C PRO A 194 14.23 4.26 -13.56
N PRO A 195 14.24 4.04 -14.89
CA PRO A 195 13.02 3.84 -15.68
C PRO A 195 12.09 2.76 -15.13
N ALA A 196 12.64 1.65 -14.63
CA ALA A 196 11.86 0.56 -14.03
C ALA A 196 11.14 0.99 -12.74
N ALA A 197 11.78 1.81 -11.91
CA ALA A 197 11.15 2.33 -10.69
C ALA A 197 10.01 3.31 -11.03
N LEU A 198 10.18 4.11 -12.08
CA LEU A 198 9.14 5.02 -12.54
C LEU A 198 7.95 4.26 -13.17
N ALA A 199 8.24 3.18 -13.92
CA ALA A 199 7.23 2.33 -14.52
C ALA A 199 6.29 1.70 -13.48
N ALA A 200 6.80 1.31 -12.31
CA ALA A 200 5.96 0.79 -11.22
C ALA A 200 4.92 1.82 -10.73
N TYR A 201 5.30 3.11 -10.63
CA TYR A 201 4.34 4.17 -10.32
C TYR A 201 3.36 4.39 -11.49
N ASP A 202 3.85 4.39 -12.73
CA ASP A 202 3.01 4.57 -13.92
C ASP A 202 1.92 3.48 -14.01
N GLU A 203 2.28 2.22 -13.77
CA GLU A 203 1.35 1.08 -13.75
C GLU A 203 0.31 1.21 -12.64
N TRP A 204 0.74 1.57 -11.42
CA TRP A 204 -0.20 1.76 -10.30
C TRP A 204 -1.18 2.90 -10.57
N ILE A 205 -0.71 4.04 -11.10
CA ILE A 205 -1.55 5.18 -11.45
C ILE A 205 -2.54 4.83 -12.55
N ALA A 206 -2.12 4.05 -13.55
CA ALA A 206 -2.98 3.60 -14.64
C ALA A 206 -4.10 2.68 -14.14
N GLY A 207 -3.77 1.78 -13.20
CA GLY A 207 -4.71 0.82 -12.60
C GLY A 207 -5.50 1.31 -11.39
N ALA A 208 -5.23 2.53 -10.89
CA ALA A 208 -5.85 3.04 -9.66
C ALA A 208 -7.37 3.20 -9.79
N ASN A 209 -8.09 2.64 -8.83
CA ASN A 209 -9.55 2.72 -8.72
C ASN A 209 -9.98 2.72 -7.24
N ASN A 210 -11.29 2.58 -6.95
CA ASN A 210 -11.79 2.62 -5.58
C ASN A 210 -11.18 1.54 -4.68
N ALA A 211 -10.88 0.35 -5.21
CA ALA A 211 -10.21 -0.68 -4.44
C ALA A 211 -8.79 -0.26 -4.04
N SER A 212 -8.05 0.41 -4.93
CA SER A 212 -6.71 0.94 -4.64
C SER A 212 -6.76 2.05 -3.56
N PHE A 213 -7.73 2.95 -3.63
CA PHE A 213 -7.89 4.04 -2.66
C PHE A 213 -8.48 3.56 -1.32
N GLY A 214 -9.31 2.51 -1.33
CA GLY A 214 -9.84 1.84 -0.15
C GLY A 214 -8.75 1.26 0.74
N ALA A 215 -7.74 0.65 0.12
CA ALA A 215 -6.61 -0.01 0.79
C ALA A 215 -5.69 0.92 1.60
N GLN A 216 -5.59 2.19 1.21
CA GLN A 216 -4.61 3.12 1.79
C GLN A 216 -4.96 3.64 3.19
N ALA A 217 -6.16 3.38 3.72
CA ALA A 217 -6.59 3.92 5.01
C ALA A 217 -5.83 3.33 6.22
N ALA A 218 -5.21 2.15 6.11
CA ALA A 218 -4.80 1.38 7.28
C ALA A 218 -3.36 1.62 7.80
N TYR A 219 -2.45 2.17 7.00
CA TYR A 219 -1.00 2.03 7.27
C TYR A 219 -0.39 3.05 8.26
N ASP A 220 -0.95 4.26 8.37
CA ASP A 220 -0.28 5.37 9.07
C ASP A 220 -1.01 5.86 10.34
N VAL A 221 -2.16 5.27 10.70
CA VAL A 221 -3.06 5.84 11.73
C VAL A 221 -2.46 5.84 13.13
N LEU A 222 -1.89 4.71 13.57
CA LEU A 222 -1.40 4.55 14.94
C LEU A 222 0.12 4.73 15.06
N VAL A 223 0.82 5.01 13.95
CA VAL A 223 2.28 5.15 13.93
C VAL A 223 2.79 6.19 14.95
N PRO A 224 2.23 7.42 15.03
CA PRO A 224 2.70 8.40 16.01
C PRO A 224 2.54 7.95 17.46
N ALA A 225 1.52 7.12 17.76
CA ALA A 225 1.31 6.60 19.10
C ALA A 225 2.35 5.54 19.47
N PHE A 226 2.71 4.66 18.53
CA PHE A 226 3.78 3.68 18.74
C PHE A 226 5.16 4.34 18.86
N GLU A 227 5.46 5.34 18.02
CA GLU A 227 6.72 6.10 18.12
C GLU A 227 6.81 6.82 19.48
N ALA A 228 5.72 7.45 19.96
CA ALA A 228 5.68 8.08 21.27
C ALA A 228 5.80 7.11 22.46
N LEU A 229 5.42 5.83 22.27
CA LEU A 229 5.60 4.79 23.29
C LEU A 229 7.06 4.34 23.38
N PHE A 230 7.79 4.34 22.26
CA PHE A 230 9.21 3.96 22.23
C PHE A 230 10.11 4.97 22.96
N ASP A 231 9.73 6.24 22.97
CA ASP A 231 10.48 7.32 23.62
C ASP A 231 10.28 7.40 25.15
N GLN A 232 9.51 6.48 25.75
CA GLN A 232 9.24 6.40 27.19
C GLN A 232 10.16 5.40 27.91
#